data_AF-A0A9D0L6J2-F1
#
_entry.id   AF-A0A9D0L6J2-F1
#
_cell.length_a   1.000
_cell.length_b   1.000
_cell.length_c   1.000
_cell.angle_alpha   90.00
_cell.angle_beta   90.00
_cell.angle_gamma   90.00
#
_symmetry.space_group_name_H-M   'P 1'
#
loop_
_entity.id
_entity.type
_entity.pdbx_description
1 polymer ?
#
loop_
_entity_poly.entity_id
_entity_poly.type
_entity_poly.pdbx_seq_one_letter_code
_entity_poly.pdbx_strand_id
1 'polypeptide(L)'
;MQRTLDAYVLTRGWRDTSDGVLLTMWLLSDEGPIKVEFSAQRDVMFVERDAPTRPAPPPRFQRKPLALKTLHGADVDGLYFSNRRQLLAERDWLAQQGYATYESDVKPSERFLMERFVAGG
;
A
#
# COMPACT_ATOMS: atom_id res chain seq x y z
N MET A 1 -7.10 6.50 -27.33
CA MET A 1 -7.28 5.13 -27.85
C MET A 1 -6.74 4.19 -26.78
N GLN A 2 -7.54 3.28 -26.24
CA GLN A 2 -7.11 2.33 -25.22
C GLN A 2 -6.54 1.10 -25.92
N ARG A 3 -5.32 0.69 -25.55
CA ARG A 3 -4.65 -0.49 -26.11
C ARG A 3 -4.58 -1.57 -25.04
N THR A 4 -4.80 -2.82 -25.42
CA THR A 4 -4.63 -3.99 -24.56
C THR A 4 -3.48 -4.82 -25.12
N LEU A 5 -2.56 -5.25 -24.26
CA LEU A 5 -1.40 -6.05 -24.60
C LEU A 5 -1.24 -7.15 -23.56
N ASP A 6 -0.88 -8.34 -24.00
CA ASP A 6 -0.43 -9.41 -23.12
C ASP A 6 1.04 -9.16 -22.76
N ALA A 7 1.34 -9.15 -21.46
CA ALA A 7 2.68 -8.84 -20.98
C ALA A 7 2.98 -9.53 -19.64
N TYR A 8 4.26 -9.87 -19.45
CA TYR A 8 4.78 -10.48 -18.23
C TYR A 8 5.52 -9.43 -17.38
N VAL A 9 5.26 -9.37 -16.07
CA VAL A 9 5.92 -8.40 -15.17
C VAL A 9 7.35 -8.87 -14.86
N LEU A 10 8.36 -8.09 -15.29
CA LEU A 10 9.78 -8.37 -15.03
C LEU A 10 10.27 -7.74 -13.74
N THR A 11 10.03 -6.44 -13.57
CA THR A 11 10.47 -5.72 -12.37
C THR A 11 9.39 -4.77 -11.89
N ARG A 12 9.42 -4.52 -10.58
CA ARG A 12 8.47 -3.66 -9.88
C ARG A 12 9.21 -2.77 -8.90
N GLY A 13 8.87 -1.50 -8.92
CA GLY A 13 9.40 -0.49 -8.04
C GLY A 13 8.30 0.43 -7.54
N TRP A 14 8.63 1.18 -6.50
CA TRP A 14 7.78 2.25 -6.01
C TRP A 14 8.64 3.37 -5.45
N ARG A 15 8.08 4.58 -5.40
CA ARG A 15 8.68 5.72 -4.69
C ARG A 15 7.60 6.67 -4.22
N ASP A 16 7.89 7.40 -3.14
CA ASP A 16 7.06 8.50 -2.69
C ASP A 16 7.20 9.71 -3.63
N THR A 17 6.09 10.40 -3.91
CA THR A 17 6.03 11.66 -4.66
C THR A 17 5.14 12.67 -3.93
N SER A 18 5.07 13.92 -4.42
CA SER A 18 4.14 14.93 -3.87
C SER A 18 2.68 14.52 -4.00
N ASP A 19 2.35 13.73 -5.03
CA ASP A 19 0.97 13.43 -5.42
C ASP A 19 0.50 12.07 -4.91
N GLY A 20 1.40 11.32 -4.25
CA GLY A 20 1.13 9.98 -3.74
C GLY A 20 2.29 9.03 -3.96
N VAL A 21 2.05 7.73 -3.78
CA VAL A 21 2.99 6.70 -4.18
C VAL A 21 2.93 6.51 -5.69
N LEU A 22 4.09 6.56 -6.36
CA LEU A 22 4.24 6.15 -7.74
C LEU A 22 4.69 4.70 -7.79
N LEU A 23 3.91 3.85 -8.46
CA LEU A 23 4.32 2.49 -8.80
C LEU A 23 4.90 2.48 -10.20
N THR A 24 6.00 1.78 -10.39
CA THR A 24 6.63 1.57 -11.69
C THR A 24 6.77 0.08 -11.95
N MET A 25 6.33 -0.37 -13.11
CA MET A 25 6.47 -1.75 -13.55
C MET A 25 7.15 -1.79 -14.91
N TRP A 26 8.10 -2.70 -15.08
CA TRP A 26 8.61 -3.08 -16.38
C TRP A 26 8.02 -4.42 -16.75
N LEU A 27 7.42 -4.49 -17.93
CA LEU A 27 6.80 -5.68 -18.47
C LEU A 27 7.48 -6.07 -19.79
N LEU A 28 7.37 -7.34 -20.15
CA LEU A 28 7.78 -7.86 -21.44
C LEU A 28 6.54 -8.32 -22.21
N SER A 29 6.35 -7.79 -23.41
CA SER A 29 5.36 -8.27 -24.38
C SER A 29 6.07 -8.81 -25.62
N ASP A 30 5.30 -9.42 -26.54
CA ASP A 30 5.82 -9.82 -27.86
C ASP A 30 6.32 -8.64 -28.68
N GLU A 31 5.89 -7.41 -28.35
CA GLU A 31 6.33 -6.17 -28.99
C GLU A 31 7.53 -5.52 -28.30
N GLY A 32 8.07 -6.16 -27.26
CA GLY A 32 9.22 -5.68 -26.50
C GLY A 32 8.86 -5.14 -25.12
N PRO A 33 9.81 -4.43 -24.46
CA PRO A 33 9.67 -3.98 -23.09
C PRO A 33 8.70 -2.79 -22.97
N ILE A 34 7.86 -2.84 -21.94
CA ILE A 34 6.87 -1.82 -21.64
C ILE A 34 7.11 -1.30 -20.24
N LYS A 35 7.16 0.03 -20.08
CA LYS A 35 7.13 0.68 -18.77
C LYS A 35 5.72 1.15 -18.47
N VAL A 36 5.18 0.77 -17.33
CA VAL A 36 3.87 1.21 -16.83
C VAL A 36 4.05 1.93 -15.50
N GLU A 37 3.34 3.04 -15.34
CA GLU A 37 3.36 3.87 -14.14
C GLU A 37 1.94 4.09 -13.61
N PHE A 38 1.76 3.86 -12.31
CA PHE A 38 0.52 4.15 -11.59
C PHE A 38 0.82 5.22 -10.55
N SER A 39 0.34 6.44 -10.80
CA SER A 39 0.52 7.59 -9.91
C SER A 39 -0.61 7.70 -8.88
N ALA A 40 -0.44 8.59 -7.90
CA ALA A 40 -1.42 8.90 -6.87
C ALA A 40 -1.96 7.68 -6.09
N GLN A 41 -1.13 6.63 -5.98
CA GLN A 41 -1.50 5.46 -5.18
C GLN A 41 -1.36 5.77 -3.69
N ARG A 42 -2.17 5.08 -2.89
CA ARG A 42 -2.11 5.16 -1.43
C ARG A 42 -1.50 3.90 -0.87
N ASP A 43 -0.77 4.06 0.22
CA ASP A 43 -0.28 2.94 1.00
C ASP A 43 -1.24 2.64 2.16
N VAL A 44 -1.25 1.40 2.65
CA VAL A 44 -2.21 0.96 3.66
C VAL A 44 -1.59 -0.01 4.65
N MET A 45 -1.94 0.18 5.92
CA MET A 45 -1.79 -0.86 6.95
C MET A 45 -3.09 -0.97 7.73
N PHE A 46 -3.23 -2.06 8.49
CA PHE A 46 -4.39 -2.30 9.34
C PHE A 46 -4.03 -2.24 10.81
N VAL A 47 -4.97 -1.79 11.62
CA VAL A 47 -4.87 -1.71 13.08
C VAL A 47 -6.18 -2.19 13.70
N GLU A 48 -6.13 -2.70 14.94
CA GLU A 48 -7.37 -2.97 15.68
C GLU A 48 -8.17 -1.68 15.88
N ARG A 49 -9.50 -1.78 15.88
CA ARG A 49 -10.39 -0.62 15.81
C ARG A 49 -10.26 0.33 17.01
N ASP A 50 -9.77 -0.14 18.14
CA ASP A 50 -9.50 0.64 19.35
C ASP A 50 -8.08 1.22 19.41
N ALA A 51 -7.19 0.86 18.47
CA ALA A 51 -5.84 1.38 18.44
C ALA A 51 -5.84 2.91 18.34
N PRO A 52 -4.97 3.62 19.08
CA PRO A 52 -4.85 5.06 19.01
C PRO A 52 -4.20 5.48 17.69
N THR A 53 -4.04 6.78 17.50
CA THR A 53 -3.30 7.34 16.37
C THR A 53 -2.34 8.40 16.86
N ARG A 54 -1.20 8.56 16.19
CA ARG A 54 -0.23 9.57 16.55
C ARG A 54 -0.88 10.95 16.53
N PRO A 55 -0.85 11.70 17.65
CA PRO A 55 -1.48 13.01 17.71
C PRO A 55 -0.73 13.99 16.78
N ALA A 56 -1.37 14.34 15.66
CA ALA A 56 -0.83 15.31 14.72
C ALA A 56 -1.94 15.97 13.88
N PRO A 57 -2.25 17.25 14.11
CA PRO A 57 -3.02 18.05 13.18
C PRO A 57 -2.11 18.65 12.08
N PRO A 58 -2.51 18.64 10.79
CA PRO A 58 -3.69 17.98 10.22
C PRO A 58 -3.52 16.44 10.10
N PRO A 59 -4.63 15.68 9.92
CA PRO A 59 -4.58 14.22 9.81
C PRO A 59 -3.61 13.76 8.73
N ARG A 60 -2.70 12.86 9.08
CA ARG A 60 -1.64 12.37 8.18
C ARG A 60 -2.10 11.20 7.29
N PHE A 61 -3.29 10.69 7.52
CA PHE A 61 -3.88 9.56 6.83
C PHE A 61 -5.40 9.59 6.96
N GLN A 62 -6.07 8.80 6.15
CA GLN A 62 -7.49 8.50 6.29
C GLN A 62 -7.65 7.19 7.07
N ARG A 63 -8.44 7.19 8.15
CA ARG A 63 -8.84 5.97 8.87
C ARG A 63 -10.24 5.54 8.42
N LYS A 64 -10.44 4.26 8.15
CA LYS A 64 -11.74 3.71 7.72
C LYS A 64 -12.02 2.36 8.39
N PRO A 65 -13.19 2.15 9.01
CA PRO A 65 -13.62 0.83 9.47
C PRO A 65 -13.81 -0.13 8.29
N LEU A 66 -13.33 -1.37 8.44
CA LEU A 66 -13.45 -2.41 7.42
C LEU A 66 -14.21 -3.62 7.94
N ALA A 67 -14.84 -4.36 7.03
CA ALA A 67 -15.43 -5.67 7.30
C ALA A 67 -14.35 -6.78 7.23
N LEU A 68 -13.26 -6.56 7.95
CA LEU A 68 -12.11 -7.47 8.06
C LEU A 68 -11.81 -7.73 9.54
N LYS A 69 -11.12 -8.84 9.81
CA LYS A 69 -10.72 -9.24 11.16
C LYS A 69 -9.25 -9.67 11.19
N THR A 70 -8.62 -9.51 12.34
CA THR A 70 -7.33 -10.14 12.63
C THR A 70 -7.50 -11.67 12.70
N LEU A 71 -6.39 -12.41 12.70
CA LEU A 71 -6.41 -13.87 12.92
C LEU A 71 -7.01 -14.26 14.27
N HIS A 72 -7.00 -13.36 15.25
CA HIS A 72 -7.61 -13.55 16.57
C HIS A 72 -9.07 -13.08 16.63
N GLY A 73 -9.66 -12.66 15.52
CA GLY A 73 -11.08 -12.30 15.41
C GLY A 73 -11.42 -10.84 15.76
N ALA A 74 -10.43 -10.02 16.10
CA ALA A 74 -10.62 -8.61 16.41
C ALA A 74 -10.94 -7.81 15.14
N ASP A 75 -11.87 -6.86 15.25
CA ASP A 75 -12.22 -5.96 14.15
C ASP A 75 -11.09 -4.96 13.86
N VAL A 76 -10.86 -4.68 12.58
CA VAL A 76 -9.80 -3.76 12.15
C VAL A 76 -10.33 -2.53 11.41
N ASP A 77 -9.51 -1.48 11.45
CA ASP A 77 -9.60 -0.33 10.58
C ASP A 77 -8.42 -0.30 9.61
N GLY A 78 -8.64 0.22 8.40
CA GLY A 78 -7.58 0.53 7.45
C GLY A 78 -7.09 1.97 7.62
N LEU A 79 -5.77 2.14 7.69
CA LEU A 79 -5.11 3.44 7.69
C LEU A 79 -4.47 3.68 6.32
N TYR A 80 -4.96 4.67 5.59
CA TYR A 80 -4.56 4.98 4.22
C TYR A 80 -3.69 6.23 4.15
N PHE A 81 -2.46 6.07 3.67
CA PHE A 81 -1.42 7.09 3.64
C PHE A 81 -1.14 7.55 2.21
N SER A 82 -0.80 8.82 2.02
CA SER A 82 -0.37 9.32 0.71
C SER A 82 1.09 8.96 0.40
N ASN A 83 1.89 8.62 1.40
CA ASN A 83 3.29 8.21 1.21
C ASN A 83 3.69 7.14 2.23
N ARG A 84 4.65 6.29 1.84
CA ARG A 84 5.16 5.20 2.67
C ARG A 84 5.82 5.71 3.95
N ARG A 85 6.50 6.85 3.88
CA ARG A 85 7.18 7.45 5.04
C ARG A 85 6.21 7.72 6.19
N GLN A 86 5.01 8.22 5.91
CA GLN A 86 3.99 8.46 6.94
C GLN A 86 3.49 7.15 7.55
N LEU A 87 3.29 6.10 6.75
CA LEU A 87 2.92 4.78 7.25
C LEU A 87 3.97 4.25 8.22
N LEU A 88 5.25 4.27 7.81
CA LEU A 88 6.35 3.81 8.67
C LEU A 88 6.43 4.61 9.97
N ALA A 89 6.24 5.93 9.91
CA ALA A 89 6.26 6.77 11.10
C ALA A 89 5.07 6.49 12.04
N GLU A 90 3.89 6.15 11.51
CA GLU A 90 2.73 5.76 12.31
C GLU A 90 2.92 4.37 12.92
N ARG A 91 3.44 3.43 12.12
CA ARG A 91 3.80 2.07 12.56
C ARG A 91 4.75 2.10 13.74
N ASP A 92 5.83 2.85 13.61
CA ASP A 92 6.87 2.93 14.65
C ASP A 92 6.32 3.58 15.92
N TRP A 93 5.44 4.58 15.79
CA TRP A 93 4.77 5.18 16.93
C TRP A 93 3.80 4.22 17.62
N LEU A 94 2.96 3.51 16.86
CA LEU A 94 2.04 2.50 17.40
C LEU A 94 2.78 1.38 18.13
N ALA A 95 3.89 0.91 17.57
CA ALA A 95 4.74 -0.08 18.20
C ALA A 95 5.27 0.41 19.56
N GLN A 96 5.67 1.69 19.67
CA GLN A 96 6.08 2.30 20.95
C GLN A 96 4.93 2.39 21.96
N GLN A 97 3.68 2.47 21.50
CA GLN A 97 2.49 2.46 22.36
C GLN A 97 2.01 1.03 22.70
N GLY A 98 2.67 -0.01 22.19
CA GLY A 98 2.30 -1.41 22.42
C GLY A 98 1.18 -1.91 21.52
N TYR A 99 0.84 -1.21 20.43
CA TYR A 99 -0.20 -1.63 19.49
C TYR A 99 0.41 -2.33 18.28
N ALA A 100 -0.20 -3.46 17.90
CA ALA A 100 0.17 -4.19 16.69
C ALA A 100 -0.34 -3.46 15.44
N THR A 101 0.44 -3.55 14.37
CA THR A 101 0.04 -3.17 13.02
C THR A 101 0.10 -4.40 12.12
N TYR A 102 -0.85 -4.53 11.22
CA TYR A 102 -0.93 -5.66 10.30
C TYR A 102 -0.65 -5.21 8.88
N GLU A 103 0.11 -6.05 8.17
CA GLU A 103 0.54 -5.85 6.78
C GLU A 103 1.22 -4.50 6.52
N SER A 104 1.82 -3.91 7.56
CA SER A 104 2.55 -2.65 7.49
C SER A 104 3.91 -2.79 6.82
N ASP A 105 4.37 -4.00 6.55
CA ASP A 105 5.62 -4.36 5.87
C ASP A 105 5.46 -4.61 4.37
N VAL A 106 4.24 -4.90 3.91
CA VAL A 106 3.93 -5.10 2.48
C VAL A 106 4.24 -3.83 1.69
N LYS A 107 5.05 -3.96 0.63
CA LYS A 107 5.42 -2.81 -0.19
C LYS A 107 4.24 -2.38 -1.09
N PRO A 108 4.10 -1.09 -1.43
CA PRO A 108 3.02 -0.61 -2.29
C PRO A 108 2.89 -1.34 -3.64
N SER A 109 4.02 -1.67 -4.29
CA SER A 109 4.01 -2.41 -5.55
C SER A 109 3.59 -3.87 -5.40
N GLU A 110 3.92 -4.50 -4.26
CA GLU A 110 3.52 -5.87 -3.94
C GLU A 110 2.02 -5.93 -3.63
N ARG A 111 1.53 -5.00 -2.80
CA ARG A 111 0.11 -4.79 -2.50
C ARG A 111 -0.72 -4.71 -3.77
N PHE A 112 -0.32 -3.84 -4.70
CA PHE A 112 -1.07 -3.57 -5.92
C PHE A 112 -1.25 -4.83 -6.78
N LEU A 113 -0.20 -5.64 -6.91
CA LEU A 113 -0.22 -6.89 -7.69
C LEU A 113 -0.98 -8.00 -6.96
N MET A 114 -0.74 -8.14 -5.65
CA MET A 114 -1.38 -9.16 -4.80
C MET A 114 -2.91 -9.04 -4.84
N GLU A 115 -3.45 -7.82 -4.68
CA GLU A 115 -4.89 -7.57 -4.72
C GLU A 115 -5.54 -7.85 -6.09
N ARG A 116 -4.73 -7.98 -7.14
CA ARG A 116 -5.17 -8.28 -8.52
C ARG A 116 -4.83 -9.70 -8.94
N PHE A 117 -4.33 -10.54 -8.02
CA PHE A 117 -3.88 -11.91 -8.32
C PHE A 117 -2.81 -11.95 -9.43
N VAL A 118 -2.03 -10.89 -9.58
CA VAL A 118 -0.95 -10.82 -10.57
C VAL A 118 0.33 -11.33 -9.92
N ALA A 119 0.81 -12.47 -10.40
CA ALA A 119 2.13 -12.98 -10.09
C ALA A 119 3.16 -12.43 -11.09
N GLY A 120 4.40 -12.22 -10.62
CA GLY A 120 5.52 -11.84 -11.48
C GLY A 120 6.85 -12.22 -10.82
N GLY A 121 7.80 -12.68 -11.62
CA GLY A 121 9.10 -13.17 -11.18
C GLY A 121 10.05 -13.41 -12.34
#